data_AF-A0A0J0XWV4-F1
#
_entry.id   AF-A0A0J0XWV4-F1
#
_cell.length_a   1.000
_cell.length_b   1.000
_cell.length_c   1.000
_cell.angle_alpha   90.00
_cell.angle_beta   90.00
_cell.angle_gamma   90.00
#
_symmetry.space_group_name_H-M   'P 1'
#
loop_
_entity.id
_entity.type
_entity.pdbx_description
1 polymer ?
#
loop_
_entity_poly.entity_id
_entity_poly.type
_entity_poly.pdbx_seq_one_letter_code
_entity_poly.pdbx_strand_id
1 'polypeptide(L)'
;MRLHLAPLLLLPLAAGKSECLPSGDERPINEALSRGGAGATVTLCPGSVHHLYAPIHFTAPRQTLTTSGQVVGHDRAMIIVQGEEQSVAICGDCPGCDYLTVSDVIIDGNRPQLLRIPKGEALIEMGNADGHRVTGCRLYEPRGWSALHIREGDRKQCRRAHIDNNVIGPCGEEWDEEYDGFVEKEPVWGNPRADGISLACKESVVEHNVVFDTTDGAIVIFGSAGSEVHSNHVYSRTRVVLGGINLVDYEPWDGDYSGTRVHDNKIMAPSGFLKVGIVIGPSSWSDDTDTSVFGGTVVDNTFSGQRFGYAMVVSSARDFTVLRNAVLPGSEFIGVPGVTCPTAPENGPPQAFLINRGSAHGTFQPEFANGEVQHIICINPPPYRERTYKPWRLRDAPEAIAARAAAEVEANPNSKLSERVADSLVAYQYALLDALERISNVTAEEPAEGTDASPTDERLSALERGDKELRKELAKLNRAVAKLTGNVGEAAEARSPVLKSVYEAVRRRPDPVPVRATPATHAASVSVGVVLSAGAVLALALALLRRWRRSAAKGLKSR
;
A
#
# COMPACT_ATOMS: atom_id res chain seq x y z
N MET A 1 -46.86 7.87 -57.47
CA MET A 1 -45.93 8.04 -56.33
C MET A 1 -45.02 6.82 -56.27
N ARG A 2 -43.74 6.97 -56.61
CA ARG A 2 -42.73 5.92 -56.48
C ARG A 2 -42.08 6.08 -55.10
N LEU A 3 -42.29 5.13 -54.19
CA LEU A 3 -41.55 5.05 -52.93
C LEU A 3 -40.24 4.29 -53.20
N HIS A 4 -39.11 4.94 -52.97
CA HIS A 4 -37.80 4.31 -52.91
C HIS A 4 -37.56 3.75 -51.50
N LEU A 5 -37.44 2.42 -51.40
CA LEU A 5 -36.87 1.76 -50.23
C LEU A 5 -35.34 1.91 -50.30
N ALA A 6 -34.76 2.62 -49.33
CA ALA A 6 -33.32 2.66 -49.11
C ALA A 6 -32.89 1.49 -48.19
N PRO A 7 -31.78 0.79 -48.47
CA PRO A 7 -31.30 -0.29 -47.63
C PRO A 7 -30.59 0.28 -46.39
N LEU A 8 -31.03 -0.16 -45.21
CA LEU A 8 -30.41 0.13 -43.93
C LEU A 8 -29.09 -0.67 -43.85
N LEU A 9 -27.94 -0.02 -44.03
CA LEU A 9 -26.64 -0.61 -43.75
C LEU A 9 -26.44 -0.72 -42.23
N LEU A 10 -26.46 -1.94 -41.72
CA LEU A 10 -25.95 -2.30 -40.39
C LEU A 10 -24.42 -2.21 -40.43
N LEU A 11 -23.87 -1.10 -39.92
CA LEU A 11 -22.45 -0.99 -39.60
C LEU A 11 -22.15 -1.85 -38.35
N PRO A 12 -21.09 -2.69 -38.37
CA PRO A 12 -20.66 -3.37 -37.16
C PRO A 12 -20.15 -2.33 -36.16
N LEU A 13 -20.69 -2.34 -34.94
CA LEU A 13 -20.05 -1.64 -33.81
C LEU A 13 -18.68 -2.27 -33.60
N ALA A 14 -17.63 -1.59 -34.06
CA ALA A 14 -16.28 -1.87 -33.62
C ALA A 14 -16.22 -1.64 -32.11
N ALA A 15 -16.05 -2.71 -31.34
CA ALA A 15 -15.66 -2.60 -29.94
C ALA A 15 -14.32 -1.87 -29.90
N GLY A 16 -14.35 -0.58 -29.55
CA GLY A 16 -13.15 0.22 -29.38
C GLY A 16 -12.24 -0.47 -28.39
N LYS A 17 -10.99 -0.75 -28.78
CA LYS A 17 -9.93 -1.13 -27.84
C LYS A 17 -9.92 -0.08 -26.73
N SER A 18 -9.98 -0.51 -25.46
CA SER A 18 -9.86 0.41 -24.34
C SER A 18 -8.54 1.17 -24.47
N GLU A 19 -8.61 2.50 -24.57
CA GLU A 19 -7.48 3.43 -24.72
C GLU A 19 -6.76 3.65 -23.38
N CYS A 20 -6.52 2.57 -22.64
CA CYS A 20 -5.84 2.59 -21.35
C CYS A 20 -4.78 1.49 -21.30
N LEU A 21 -3.72 1.70 -20.53
CA LEU A 21 -2.67 0.73 -20.29
C LEU A 21 -3.16 -0.33 -19.29
N PRO A 22 -3.14 -1.63 -19.66
CA PRO A 22 -3.46 -2.71 -18.72
C PRO A 22 -2.33 -2.88 -17.70
N SER A 23 -2.53 -3.77 -16.72
CA SER A 23 -1.53 -4.14 -15.73
C SER A 23 -0.17 -4.47 -16.37
N GLY A 24 0.91 -4.10 -15.71
CA GLY A 24 2.27 -4.23 -16.24
C GLY A 24 3.33 -3.65 -15.30
N ASP A 25 4.32 -2.99 -15.88
CA ASP A 25 5.40 -2.29 -15.16
C ASP A 25 5.52 -0.83 -15.62
N GLU A 26 6.57 -0.12 -15.20
CA GLU A 26 6.79 1.29 -15.55
C GLU A 26 7.12 1.52 -17.03
N ARG A 27 7.61 0.50 -17.76
CA ARG A 27 8.20 0.72 -19.09
C ARG A 27 7.19 1.24 -20.12
N PRO A 28 5.98 0.65 -20.27
CA PRO A 28 4.98 1.19 -21.19
C PRO A 28 4.51 2.61 -20.81
N ILE A 29 4.48 2.92 -19.51
CA ILE A 29 4.10 4.25 -19.00
C ILE A 29 5.16 5.28 -19.39
N ASN A 30 6.42 4.99 -19.07
CA ASN A 30 7.57 5.84 -19.39
C ASN A 30 7.73 6.04 -20.90
N GLU A 31 7.55 4.98 -21.68
CA GLU A 31 7.57 5.07 -23.13
C GLU A 31 6.42 5.94 -23.68
N ALA A 32 5.22 5.87 -23.09
CA ALA A 32 4.08 6.70 -23.50
C ALA A 32 4.30 8.18 -23.16
N LEU A 33 4.83 8.49 -21.97
CA LEU A 33 5.21 9.86 -21.59
C LEU A 33 6.29 10.41 -22.52
N SER A 34 7.39 9.66 -22.69
CA SER A 34 8.52 10.08 -23.51
C SER A 34 8.15 10.30 -24.98
N ARG A 35 7.41 9.36 -25.59
CA ARG A 35 6.97 9.49 -27.00
C ARG A 35 5.88 10.54 -27.20
N GLY A 36 4.98 10.69 -26.23
CA GLY A 36 3.89 11.65 -26.31
C GLY A 36 4.36 13.10 -26.16
N GLY A 37 5.43 13.33 -25.38
CA GLY A 37 5.99 14.66 -25.17
C GLY A 37 5.03 15.59 -24.42
N ALA A 38 5.08 16.88 -24.75
CA ALA A 38 4.31 17.91 -24.06
C ALA A 38 2.80 17.69 -24.23
N GLY A 39 2.05 17.74 -23.12
CA GLY A 39 0.60 17.52 -23.14
C GLY A 39 0.16 16.05 -23.20
N ALA A 40 1.09 15.09 -23.18
CA ALA A 40 0.74 13.68 -23.25
C ALA A 40 -0.09 13.25 -22.02
N THR A 41 -1.19 12.55 -22.27
CA THR A 41 -1.99 11.92 -21.22
C THR A 41 -1.80 10.41 -21.30
N VAL A 42 -1.28 9.82 -20.22
CA VAL A 42 -1.15 8.38 -20.06
C VAL A 42 -2.25 7.88 -19.13
N THR A 43 -3.15 7.10 -19.69
CA THR A 43 -4.33 6.57 -19.00
C THR A 43 -4.09 5.12 -18.62
N LEU A 44 -4.27 4.77 -17.36
CA LEU A 44 -4.22 3.42 -16.82
C LEU A 44 -5.64 2.81 -16.75
N CYS A 45 -5.78 1.51 -16.93
CA CYS A 45 -7.10 0.88 -16.87
C CYS A 45 -7.61 0.77 -15.42
N PRO A 46 -8.91 0.93 -15.17
CA PRO A 46 -9.48 0.69 -13.84
C PRO A 46 -9.11 -0.70 -13.30
N GLY A 47 -8.67 -0.75 -12.04
CA GLY A 47 -8.23 -1.96 -11.37
C GLY A 47 -6.93 -2.58 -11.91
N SER A 48 -6.23 -1.92 -12.84
CA SER A 48 -4.91 -2.40 -13.29
C SER A 48 -3.88 -2.28 -12.17
N VAL A 49 -2.88 -3.16 -12.20
CA VAL A 49 -1.78 -3.18 -11.24
C VAL A 49 -0.46 -3.04 -11.99
N HIS A 50 0.33 -2.05 -11.60
CA HIS A 50 1.61 -1.71 -12.20
C HIS A 50 2.73 -1.91 -11.17
N HIS A 51 3.54 -2.94 -11.38
CA HIS A 51 4.66 -3.31 -10.53
C HIS A 51 5.91 -2.57 -11.01
N LEU A 52 6.37 -1.58 -10.26
CA LEU A 52 7.49 -0.74 -10.66
C LEU A 52 8.83 -1.31 -10.19
N TYR A 53 9.76 -1.46 -11.13
CA TYR A 53 11.17 -1.78 -10.85
C TYR A 53 12.09 -0.57 -11.09
N ALA A 54 11.54 0.51 -11.62
CA ALA A 54 12.14 1.83 -11.74
C ALA A 54 11.05 2.92 -11.63
N PRO A 55 11.41 4.19 -11.37
CA PRO A 55 10.42 5.26 -11.29
C PRO A 55 9.70 5.53 -12.62
N ILE A 56 8.48 6.03 -12.53
CA ILE A 56 7.78 6.66 -13.66
C ILE A 56 8.32 8.09 -13.79
N HIS A 57 8.86 8.44 -14.96
CA HIS A 57 9.44 9.74 -15.24
C HIS A 57 8.55 10.56 -16.16
N PHE A 58 8.11 11.71 -15.68
CA PHE A 58 7.65 12.78 -16.57
C PHE A 58 8.86 13.36 -17.33
N THR A 59 8.62 13.81 -18.55
CA THR A 59 9.69 14.25 -19.46
C THR A 59 9.38 15.57 -20.19
N ALA A 60 8.16 16.08 -20.05
CA ALA A 60 7.72 17.28 -20.76
C ALA A 60 6.57 17.98 -20.00
N PRO A 61 6.34 19.28 -20.24
CA PRO A 61 5.28 20.03 -19.56
C PRO A 61 3.88 19.50 -19.94
N ARG A 62 2.91 19.73 -19.04
CA ARG A 62 1.49 19.43 -19.21
C ARG A 62 1.18 17.94 -19.38
N GLN A 63 2.10 17.07 -19.01
CA GLN A 63 1.85 15.64 -19.03
C GLN A 63 0.95 15.22 -17.86
N THR A 64 0.12 14.20 -18.11
CA THR A 64 -0.84 13.68 -17.15
C THR A 64 -0.70 12.16 -17.02
N LEU A 65 -0.68 11.66 -15.79
CA LEU A 65 -0.87 10.25 -15.45
C LEU A 65 -2.20 10.10 -14.70
N THR A 66 -3.10 9.24 -15.19
CA THR A 66 -4.44 9.09 -14.62
C THR A 66 -5.05 7.71 -14.81
N THR A 67 -6.10 7.37 -14.08
CA THR A 67 -6.94 6.19 -14.35
C THR A 67 -8.13 6.55 -15.25
N SER A 68 -8.46 5.67 -16.21
CA SER A 68 -9.61 5.88 -17.09
C SER A 68 -10.93 5.98 -16.31
N GLY A 69 -11.82 6.88 -16.74
CA GLY A 69 -13.21 6.91 -16.27
C GLY A 69 -13.46 7.57 -14.91
N GLN A 70 -12.50 8.33 -14.36
CA GLN A 70 -12.68 9.08 -13.09
C GLN A 70 -13.15 8.20 -11.93
N VAL A 71 -12.62 6.97 -11.89
CA VAL A 71 -12.97 5.99 -10.86
C VAL A 71 -12.40 6.40 -9.50
N VAL A 72 -13.15 6.12 -8.43
CA VAL A 72 -12.77 6.44 -7.05
C VAL A 72 -12.53 5.16 -6.25
N GLY A 73 -11.93 5.29 -5.07
CA GLY A 73 -11.76 4.15 -4.16
C GLY A 73 -10.77 3.11 -4.68
N HIS A 74 -11.18 1.84 -4.72
CA HIS A 74 -10.36 0.69 -5.08
C HIS A 74 -10.33 0.38 -6.59
N ASP A 75 -11.22 0.99 -7.38
CA ASP A 75 -11.29 0.77 -8.82
C ASP A 75 -10.23 1.57 -9.59
N ARG A 76 -9.52 2.47 -8.91
CA ARG A 76 -8.35 3.18 -9.46
C ARG A 76 -7.24 2.20 -9.82
N ALA A 77 -6.45 2.54 -10.84
CA ALA A 77 -5.22 1.82 -11.12
C ALA A 77 -4.27 1.93 -9.93
N MET A 78 -3.57 0.83 -9.65
CA MET A 78 -2.62 0.72 -8.54
C MET A 78 -1.19 0.63 -9.08
N ILE A 79 -0.32 1.47 -8.54
CA ILE A 79 1.11 1.52 -8.78
C ILE A 79 1.79 1.03 -7.50
N ILE A 80 2.58 -0.05 -7.59
CA ILE A 80 3.28 -0.63 -6.44
C ILE A 80 4.78 -0.64 -6.71
N VAL A 81 5.56 -0.10 -5.80
CA VAL A 81 7.02 -0.20 -5.84
C VAL A 81 7.48 -1.64 -5.56
N GLN A 82 8.29 -2.21 -6.44
CA GLN A 82 8.90 -3.55 -6.31
C GLN A 82 10.43 -3.50 -6.36
N GLY A 83 11.03 -2.43 -6.87
CA GLY A 83 12.49 -2.28 -6.90
C GLY A 83 13.10 -2.26 -5.50
N GLU A 84 14.07 -3.13 -5.22
CA GLU A 84 14.69 -3.27 -3.89
C GLU A 84 15.31 -1.96 -3.37
N GLU A 85 15.92 -1.16 -4.26
CA GLU A 85 16.55 0.12 -3.91
C GLU A 85 15.73 1.34 -4.37
N GLN A 86 14.45 1.14 -4.71
CA GLN A 86 13.56 2.19 -5.21
C GLN A 86 12.70 2.79 -4.09
N SER A 87 12.86 4.09 -3.85
CA SER A 87 11.98 4.87 -2.94
C SER A 87 10.90 5.64 -3.70
N VAL A 88 11.23 6.14 -4.90
CA VAL A 88 10.37 6.96 -5.75
C VAL A 88 9.54 6.09 -6.70
N ALA A 89 8.22 6.22 -6.67
CA ALA A 89 7.32 5.66 -7.67
C ALA A 89 7.15 6.61 -8.86
N ILE A 90 7.01 7.91 -8.60
CA ILE A 90 6.80 8.95 -9.62
C ILE A 90 7.81 10.08 -9.42
N CYS A 91 8.55 10.39 -10.49
CA CYS A 91 9.51 11.49 -10.58
C CYS A 91 9.01 12.49 -11.63
N GLY A 92 8.64 13.69 -11.16
CA GLY A 92 8.15 14.80 -11.96
C GLY A 92 8.93 16.09 -11.74
N ASP A 93 10.12 16.05 -11.17
CA ASP A 93 10.94 17.22 -10.84
C ASP A 93 11.89 17.63 -11.98
N CYS A 94 11.60 17.23 -13.21
CA CYS A 94 12.42 17.58 -14.38
C CYS A 94 12.36 19.08 -14.71
N PRO A 95 13.50 19.70 -15.09
CA PRO A 95 13.52 21.10 -15.50
C PRO A 95 12.59 21.39 -16.67
N GLY A 96 11.69 22.37 -16.50
CA GLY A 96 10.74 22.78 -17.56
C GLY A 96 9.52 21.87 -17.73
N CYS A 97 9.31 20.94 -16.80
CA CYS A 97 8.11 20.13 -16.75
C CYS A 97 6.98 20.86 -16.03
N ASP A 98 6.53 22.00 -16.53
CA ASP A 98 5.44 22.76 -15.91
C ASP A 98 4.10 22.04 -16.05
N TYR A 99 3.20 22.24 -15.10
CA TYR A 99 1.80 21.78 -15.11
C TYR A 99 1.62 20.26 -15.24
N LEU A 100 2.51 19.46 -14.64
CA LEU A 100 2.32 18.02 -14.54
C LEU A 100 1.11 17.68 -13.69
N THR A 101 0.39 16.61 -14.04
CA THR A 101 -0.75 16.11 -13.26
C THR A 101 -0.60 14.63 -12.97
N VAL A 102 -0.71 14.27 -11.69
CA VAL A 102 -0.97 12.90 -11.22
C VAL A 102 -2.36 12.88 -10.64
N SER A 103 -3.25 12.04 -11.17
CA SER A 103 -4.65 12.03 -10.74
C SER A 103 -5.25 10.64 -10.65
N ASP A 104 -6.18 10.44 -9.73
CA ASP A 104 -7.04 9.24 -9.68
C ASP A 104 -6.28 7.91 -9.69
N VAL A 105 -5.13 7.83 -9.01
CA VAL A 105 -4.32 6.61 -8.87
C VAL A 105 -4.08 6.22 -7.42
N ILE A 106 -3.85 4.93 -7.18
CA ILE A 106 -3.36 4.40 -5.91
C ILE A 106 -1.85 4.17 -6.06
N ILE A 107 -1.05 4.65 -5.13
CA ILE A 107 0.40 4.52 -5.14
C ILE A 107 0.86 3.96 -3.79
N ASP A 108 1.48 2.79 -3.84
CA ASP A 108 1.95 2.00 -2.71
C ASP A 108 3.48 1.92 -2.75
N GLY A 109 4.14 2.48 -1.73
CA GLY A 109 5.59 2.36 -1.61
C GLY A 109 6.05 0.96 -1.19
N ASN A 110 5.15 0.06 -0.78
CA ASN A 110 5.44 -1.34 -0.45
C ASN A 110 6.46 -1.49 0.69
N ARG A 111 6.49 -0.52 1.61
CA ARG A 111 7.39 -0.51 2.77
C ARG A 111 7.25 -1.73 3.71
N PRO A 112 6.06 -2.31 3.98
CA PRO A 112 5.99 -3.50 4.84
C PRO A 112 6.79 -4.70 4.31
N GLN A 113 6.96 -4.79 2.99
CA GLN A 113 7.64 -5.88 2.30
C GLN A 113 9.10 -5.54 2.00
N LEU A 114 9.36 -4.30 1.53
CA LEU A 114 10.67 -3.87 1.06
C LEU A 114 11.44 -3.02 2.09
N LEU A 115 10.81 -2.70 3.21
CA LEU A 115 11.35 -1.84 4.27
C LEU A 115 11.71 -0.43 3.76
N ARG A 116 12.24 0.41 4.65
CA ARG A 116 12.72 1.76 4.31
C ARG A 116 14.10 1.72 3.66
N ILE A 117 14.42 2.78 2.90
CA ILE A 117 15.72 2.97 2.24
C ILE A 117 16.50 4.07 2.97
N PRO A 118 17.77 3.84 3.35
CA PRO A 118 18.65 4.89 3.81
C PRO A 118 18.75 6.01 2.78
N LYS A 119 18.43 7.25 3.18
CA LYS A 119 18.39 8.43 2.29
C LYS A 119 17.43 8.28 1.09
N GLY A 120 16.41 7.43 1.21
CA GLY A 120 15.37 7.32 0.20
C GLY A 120 14.56 8.61 0.09
N GLU A 121 14.24 9.00 -1.14
CA GLU A 121 13.42 10.16 -1.48
C GLU A 121 11.92 9.89 -1.22
N ALA A 122 11.07 10.88 -1.48
CA ALA A 122 9.62 10.71 -1.34
C ALA A 122 9.06 9.69 -2.34
N LEU A 123 7.90 9.10 -2.02
CA LEU A 123 7.21 8.18 -2.93
C LEU A 123 6.79 8.88 -4.24
N ILE A 124 6.40 10.15 -4.14
CA ILE A 124 6.24 11.05 -5.29
C ILE A 124 7.15 12.25 -5.07
N GLU A 125 8.08 12.45 -5.99
CA GLU A 125 8.96 13.61 -6.06
C GLU A 125 8.53 14.49 -7.24
N MET A 126 7.99 15.66 -6.93
CA MET A 126 7.52 16.65 -7.91
C MET A 126 8.00 18.05 -7.48
N GLY A 127 7.68 19.07 -8.26
CA GLY A 127 8.19 20.43 -8.09
C GLY A 127 9.27 20.74 -9.12
N ASN A 128 10.23 21.61 -8.79
CA ASN A 128 11.25 22.13 -9.74
C ASN A 128 10.69 22.88 -10.98
N ALA A 129 9.37 23.01 -11.09
CA ALA A 129 8.64 23.65 -12.16
C ALA A 129 7.30 24.20 -11.62
N ASP A 130 6.55 24.92 -12.45
CA ASP A 130 5.32 25.60 -12.04
C ASP A 130 4.07 24.70 -12.16
N GLY A 131 3.06 24.93 -11.31
CA GLY A 131 1.70 24.50 -11.61
C GLY A 131 1.40 23.01 -11.46
N HIS A 132 2.23 22.25 -10.75
CA HIS A 132 2.05 20.79 -10.59
C HIS A 132 0.78 20.45 -9.82
N ARG A 133 0.13 19.35 -10.18
CA ARG A 133 -1.10 18.90 -9.53
C ARG A 133 -1.03 17.43 -9.11
N VAL A 134 -1.44 17.16 -7.87
CA VAL A 134 -1.67 15.82 -7.35
C VAL A 134 -3.07 15.79 -6.77
N THR A 135 -3.99 15.09 -7.45
CA THR A 135 -5.43 15.17 -7.12
C THR A 135 -6.13 13.81 -7.10
N GLY A 136 -7.01 13.60 -6.13
CA GLY A 136 -7.83 12.38 -6.11
C GLY A 136 -7.01 11.09 -5.96
N CYS A 137 -5.78 11.15 -5.45
CA CYS A 137 -4.89 10.00 -5.30
C CYS A 137 -5.04 9.32 -3.93
N ARG A 138 -4.54 8.08 -3.81
CA ARG A 138 -4.28 7.44 -2.53
C ARG A 138 -2.80 7.08 -2.43
N LEU A 139 -2.10 7.61 -1.45
CA LEU A 139 -0.66 7.43 -1.27
C LEU A 139 -0.40 6.77 0.08
N TYR A 140 0.40 5.70 0.13
CA TYR A 140 0.71 5.06 1.41
C TYR A 140 2.01 4.28 1.39
N GLU A 141 2.52 4.03 2.60
CA GLU A 141 3.72 3.25 2.88
C GLU A 141 4.96 3.66 2.06
N PRO A 142 5.32 4.97 2.03
CA PRO A 142 6.54 5.43 1.39
C PRO A 142 7.79 4.82 2.04
N ARG A 143 8.76 4.43 1.21
CA ARG A 143 10.02 3.85 1.68
C ARG A 143 11.07 4.87 2.09
N GLY A 144 10.90 6.13 1.68
CA GLY A 144 11.71 7.25 2.13
C GLY A 144 10.99 8.10 3.18
N TRP A 145 11.34 9.38 3.22
CA TRP A 145 10.95 10.32 4.28
C TRP A 145 9.61 11.03 4.05
N SER A 146 8.96 10.87 2.90
CA SER A 146 7.65 11.49 2.62
C SER A 146 6.83 10.68 1.62
N ALA A 147 5.49 10.76 1.69
CA ALA A 147 4.64 10.21 0.64
C ALA A 147 4.52 11.13 -0.58
N LEU A 148 4.56 12.45 -0.37
CA LEU A 148 4.49 13.44 -1.44
C LEU A 148 5.38 14.62 -1.10
N HIS A 149 6.38 14.87 -1.93
CA HIS A 149 7.21 16.05 -1.85
C HIS A 149 7.03 16.92 -3.10
N ILE A 150 6.62 18.18 -2.90
CA ILE A 150 6.67 19.22 -3.92
C ILE A 150 7.81 20.16 -3.57
N ARG A 151 8.98 19.91 -4.18
CA ARG A 151 10.21 20.63 -3.88
C ARG A 151 10.27 22.02 -4.50
N GLU A 152 11.02 22.91 -3.87
CA GLU A 152 11.24 24.31 -4.25
C GLU A 152 11.91 24.48 -5.61
N GLY A 153 12.63 23.46 -6.06
CA GLY A 153 13.39 23.44 -7.31
C GLY A 153 14.83 23.89 -7.17
N ASP A 154 15.68 23.47 -8.12
CA ASP A 154 17.13 23.72 -8.12
C ASP A 154 17.52 25.20 -8.01
N ARG A 155 16.65 26.09 -8.49
CA ARG A 155 16.80 27.54 -8.45
C ARG A 155 15.68 28.21 -7.67
N LYS A 156 15.03 27.47 -6.75
CA LYS A 156 13.93 27.98 -5.92
C LYS A 156 12.78 28.57 -6.76
N GLN A 157 12.48 27.97 -7.90
CA GLN A 157 11.53 28.49 -8.90
C GLN A 157 10.14 27.87 -8.85
N CYS A 158 9.92 26.78 -8.11
CA CYS A 158 8.62 26.12 -8.06
C CYS A 158 7.54 27.07 -7.53
N ARG A 159 6.42 27.18 -8.24
CA ARG A 159 5.25 27.95 -7.83
C ARG A 159 3.95 27.18 -8.11
N ARG A 160 2.87 27.56 -7.42
CA ARG A 160 1.48 27.22 -7.75
C ARG A 160 1.19 25.72 -7.86
N ALA A 161 1.76 24.91 -6.99
CA ALA A 161 1.35 23.51 -6.91
C ALA A 161 -0.07 23.40 -6.31
N HIS A 162 -0.82 22.37 -6.71
CA HIS A 162 -2.16 22.10 -6.21
C HIS A 162 -2.27 20.65 -5.75
N ILE A 163 -2.48 20.45 -4.45
CA ILE A 163 -2.60 19.14 -3.82
C ILE A 163 -4.00 19.05 -3.24
N ASP A 164 -4.90 18.35 -3.92
CA ASP A 164 -6.32 18.36 -3.57
C ASP A 164 -6.98 16.99 -3.54
N ASN A 165 -7.91 16.77 -2.60
CA ASN A 165 -8.76 15.56 -2.55
C ASN A 165 -8.00 14.23 -2.47
N ASN A 166 -6.80 14.21 -1.87
CA ASN A 166 -6.01 12.99 -1.71
C ASN A 166 -6.31 12.29 -0.38
N VAL A 167 -6.07 10.97 -0.35
CA VAL A 167 -6.04 10.16 0.88
C VAL A 167 -4.62 9.67 1.09
N ILE A 168 -3.92 10.22 2.08
CA ILE A 168 -2.49 9.98 2.30
C ILE A 168 -2.31 9.32 3.66
N GLY A 169 -1.71 8.14 3.65
CA GLY A 169 -1.42 7.39 4.85
C GLY A 169 -1.81 5.91 4.77
N PRO A 170 -1.22 5.09 5.66
CA PRO A 170 -0.28 5.52 6.69
C PRO A 170 1.14 5.70 6.14
N CYS A 171 2.00 6.48 6.83
CA CYS A 171 3.35 6.80 6.38
C CYS A 171 4.38 6.57 7.50
N GLY A 172 5.46 5.84 7.19
CA GLY A 172 6.59 5.68 8.09
C GLY A 172 6.35 4.77 9.30
N GLU A 173 7.38 4.62 10.11
CA GLU A 173 7.42 3.88 11.38
C GLU A 173 7.77 4.83 12.52
N GLU A 174 7.46 4.45 13.76
CA GLU A 174 7.87 5.22 14.93
C GLU A 174 9.35 4.97 15.20
N TRP A 175 10.04 5.99 15.71
CA TRP A 175 11.44 5.86 16.09
C TRP A 175 11.59 4.98 17.33
N ASP A 176 12.46 3.98 17.22
CA ASP A 176 12.82 3.09 18.31
C ASP A 176 14.32 3.19 18.57
N GLU A 177 14.71 3.82 19.67
CA GLU A 177 16.12 4.02 20.03
C GLU A 177 16.92 2.72 20.15
N GLU A 178 16.27 1.60 20.52
CA GLU A 178 16.93 0.29 20.59
C GLU A 178 17.38 -0.19 19.19
N TYR A 179 16.65 0.21 18.15
CA TYR A 179 16.82 -0.28 16.79
C TYR A 179 17.43 0.75 15.84
N ASP A 180 16.96 1.98 15.90
CA ASP A 180 17.37 3.13 15.08
C ASP A 180 18.59 3.83 15.67
N GLY A 181 18.88 3.60 16.94
CA GLY A 181 19.95 4.24 17.70
C GLY A 181 19.52 5.56 18.32
N PHE A 182 20.47 6.22 18.99
CA PHE A 182 20.24 7.51 19.66
C PHE A 182 20.51 8.73 18.76
N VAL A 183 21.11 8.52 17.60
CA VAL A 183 21.51 9.61 16.69
C VAL A 183 20.49 9.73 15.56
N GLU A 184 19.58 10.69 15.70
CA GLU A 184 18.51 10.91 14.71
C GLU A 184 19.01 11.43 13.36
N LYS A 185 20.17 12.08 13.33
CA LYS A 185 20.69 12.72 12.11
C LYS A 185 21.12 11.71 11.04
N GLU A 186 21.61 10.54 11.44
CA GLU A 186 22.15 9.54 10.52
C GLU A 186 21.80 8.10 10.97
N PRO A 187 20.50 7.73 10.97
CA PRO A 187 20.09 6.37 11.30
C PRO A 187 20.70 5.37 10.31
N VAL A 188 21.31 4.31 10.85
CA VAL A 188 22.01 3.25 10.09
C VAL A 188 21.11 2.65 9.00
N TRP A 189 19.81 2.60 9.26
CA TRP A 189 18.81 1.95 8.43
C TRP A 189 17.90 2.93 7.69
N GLY A 190 18.24 4.23 7.67
CA GLY A 190 17.36 5.29 7.18
C GLY A 190 16.35 5.77 8.21
N ASN A 191 15.77 6.96 7.98
CA ASN A 191 14.80 7.55 8.89
C ASN A 191 13.54 6.66 8.95
N PRO A 192 13.12 6.15 10.13
CA PRO A 192 11.82 5.48 10.27
C PRO A 192 10.68 6.39 9.88
N ARG A 193 10.78 7.66 10.22
CA ARG A 193 9.67 8.59 10.15
C ARG A 193 9.42 9.01 8.70
N ALA A 194 8.15 9.23 8.38
CA ALA A 194 7.79 9.78 7.09
C ALA A 194 6.62 10.75 7.20
N ASP A 195 6.76 11.82 6.42
CA ASP A 195 5.72 12.81 6.21
C ASP A 195 4.59 12.28 5.32
N GLY A 196 3.42 12.89 5.44
CA GLY A 196 2.35 12.74 4.45
C GLY A 196 2.60 13.64 3.23
N ILE A 197 2.59 14.95 3.46
CA ILE A 197 2.82 15.97 2.44
C ILE A 197 3.97 16.87 2.89
N SER A 198 4.92 17.10 2.00
CA SER A 198 6.06 17.99 2.20
C SER A 198 6.03 19.06 1.10
N LEU A 199 5.75 20.31 1.46
CA LEU A 199 5.54 21.42 0.53
C LEU A 199 6.66 22.47 0.69
N ALA A 200 7.50 22.60 -0.32
CA ALA A 200 8.50 23.67 -0.43
C ALA A 200 8.19 24.66 -1.59
N CYS A 201 7.15 24.39 -2.37
CA CYS A 201 6.72 25.19 -3.51
C CYS A 201 5.82 26.37 -3.08
N LYS A 202 6.22 27.60 -3.42
CA LYS A 202 5.49 28.83 -3.05
C LYS A 202 4.17 29.00 -3.81
N GLU A 203 3.29 29.85 -3.31
CA GLU A 203 2.00 30.19 -3.94
C GLU A 203 1.12 28.96 -4.24
N SER A 204 1.26 27.89 -3.45
CA SER A 204 0.62 26.60 -3.67
C SER A 204 -0.65 26.44 -2.82
N VAL A 205 -1.50 25.48 -3.18
CA VAL A 205 -2.73 25.17 -2.44
C VAL A 205 -2.72 23.70 -2.02
N VAL A 206 -2.94 23.44 -0.73
CA VAL A 206 -3.12 22.10 -0.15
C VAL A 206 -4.48 22.04 0.52
N GLU A 207 -5.44 21.38 -0.12
CA GLU A 207 -6.83 21.42 0.33
C GLU A 207 -7.58 20.10 0.25
N HIS A 208 -8.57 19.91 1.12
CA HIS A 208 -9.48 18.76 1.07
C HIS A 208 -8.79 17.39 1.14
N ASN A 209 -7.57 17.32 1.65
CA ASN A 209 -6.85 16.06 1.82
C ASN A 209 -7.23 15.40 3.14
N VAL A 210 -7.21 14.07 3.15
CA VAL A 210 -7.25 13.25 4.36
C VAL A 210 -5.87 12.69 4.57
N VAL A 211 -5.17 13.15 5.61
CA VAL A 211 -3.82 12.70 5.94
C VAL A 211 -3.83 12.01 7.31
N PHE A 212 -3.30 10.80 7.39
CA PHE A 212 -3.39 10.03 8.63
C PHE A 212 -2.22 9.10 8.90
N ASP A 213 -1.98 8.86 10.19
CA ASP A 213 -0.97 7.89 10.67
C ASP A 213 0.40 8.09 9.99
N THR A 214 0.83 9.35 9.88
CA THR A 214 2.16 9.76 9.41
C THR A 214 3.10 9.86 10.61
N THR A 215 4.20 9.13 10.64
CA THR A 215 5.03 9.06 11.85
C THR A 215 5.98 10.23 12.04
N ASP A 216 6.05 11.15 11.05
CA ASP A 216 6.73 12.44 11.16
C ASP A 216 5.70 13.60 11.19
N GLY A 217 5.67 14.47 10.18
CA GLY A 217 4.62 15.49 9.98
C GLY A 217 3.52 15.04 9.03
N ALA A 218 2.24 15.29 9.34
CA ALA A 218 1.18 14.99 8.37
C ALA A 218 1.26 15.92 7.17
N ILE A 219 1.39 17.23 7.41
CA ILE A 219 1.65 18.25 6.40
C ILE A 219 2.80 19.12 6.88
N VAL A 220 3.92 19.12 6.17
CA VAL A 220 5.10 19.92 6.46
C VAL A 220 5.26 21.01 5.41
N ILE A 221 5.33 22.25 5.87
CA ILE A 221 5.49 23.41 5.01
C ILE A 221 6.92 23.92 5.20
N PHE A 222 7.74 23.82 4.15
CA PHE A 222 9.08 24.36 4.13
C PHE A 222 9.02 25.76 3.52
N GLY A 223 8.85 26.80 4.35
CA GLY A 223 8.94 28.23 3.95
C GLY A 223 8.24 28.61 2.63
N SER A 224 7.04 28.08 2.41
CA SER A 224 6.30 28.22 1.15
C SER A 224 5.42 29.46 1.16
N ALA A 225 6.05 30.64 1.12
CA ALA A 225 5.38 31.93 1.10
C ALA A 225 4.24 32.00 0.06
N GLY A 226 3.13 32.64 0.45
CA GLY A 226 1.92 32.80 -0.35
C GLY A 226 1.05 31.54 -0.50
N SER A 227 1.42 30.40 0.08
CA SER A 227 0.65 29.16 -0.02
C SER A 227 -0.54 29.12 0.94
N GLU A 228 -1.61 28.41 0.55
CA GLU A 228 -2.78 28.15 1.40
C GLU A 228 -2.89 26.65 1.74
N VAL A 229 -3.11 26.33 3.02
CA VAL A 229 -3.29 24.97 3.53
C VAL A 229 -4.59 24.94 4.33
N HIS A 230 -5.66 24.44 3.72
CA HIS A 230 -6.98 24.54 4.34
C HIS A 230 -7.91 23.37 4.09
N SER A 231 -8.94 23.24 4.93
CA SER A 231 -9.99 22.23 4.77
C SER A 231 -9.46 20.79 4.70
N ASN A 232 -8.28 20.52 5.26
CA ASN A 232 -7.71 19.19 5.36
C ASN A 232 -8.18 18.51 6.64
N HIS A 233 -8.25 17.18 6.60
CA HIS A 233 -8.48 16.33 7.77
C HIS A 233 -7.18 15.61 8.11
N VAL A 234 -6.59 15.93 9.25
CA VAL A 234 -5.40 15.27 9.78
C VAL A 234 -5.79 14.42 10.98
N TYR A 235 -5.40 13.14 11.02
CA TYR A 235 -5.64 12.36 12.23
C TYR A 235 -4.64 11.25 12.54
N SER A 236 -4.56 10.90 13.83
CA SER A 236 -3.81 9.77 14.35
C SER A 236 -4.75 8.69 14.91
N ARG A 237 -4.66 7.47 14.39
CA ARG A 237 -5.47 6.31 14.77
C ARG A 237 -4.65 5.15 15.29
N THR A 238 -3.57 4.81 14.59
CA THR A 238 -2.80 3.58 14.83
C THR A 238 -1.32 3.83 15.08
N ARG A 239 -0.79 5.00 14.69
CA ARG A 239 0.62 5.37 14.86
C ARG A 239 0.76 6.67 15.66
N VAL A 240 1.88 6.83 16.34
CA VAL A 240 2.28 8.12 16.91
C VAL A 240 2.69 9.06 15.79
N VAL A 241 2.08 10.24 15.77
CA VAL A 241 2.35 11.33 14.81
C VAL A 241 3.08 12.45 15.56
N LEU A 242 4.23 12.91 15.07
CA LEU A 242 4.98 13.98 15.74
C LEU A 242 4.29 15.33 15.58
N GLY A 243 3.91 15.68 14.35
CA GLY A 243 3.25 16.93 14.02
C GLY A 243 2.07 16.74 13.09
N GLY A 244 0.95 17.43 13.34
CA GLY A 244 -0.15 17.48 12.38
C GLY A 244 0.19 18.38 11.20
N ILE A 245 0.31 19.69 11.44
CA ILE A 245 0.78 20.66 10.44
C ILE A 245 2.01 21.40 10.98
N ASN A 246 3.11 21.39 10.23
CA ASN A 246 4.39 21.92 10.68
C ASN A 246 4.80 23.14 9.85
N LEU A 247 5.16 24.21 10.57
CA LEU A 247 5.74 25.45 10.06
C LEU A 247 7.05 25.71 10.81
N VAL A 248 7.96 24.73 10.76
CA VAL A 248 9.14 24.66 11.64
C VAL A 248 10.45 24.83 10.88
N ASP A 249 10.46 24.58 9.58
CA ASP A 249 11.66 24.56 8.78
C ASP A 249 12.10 25.96 8.38
N TYR A 250 13.38 26.24 8.61
CA TYR A 250 14.06 27.45 8.15
C TYR A 250 14.44 27.31 6.66
N GLU A 251 15.08 26.21 6.30
CA GLU A 251 15.38 25.89 4.89
C GLU A 251 14.13 25.38 4.15
N PRO A 252 14.05 25.55 2.82
CA PRO A 252 15.03 26.17 1.93
C PRO A 252 14.81 27.69 1.76
N TRP A 253 13.98 28.34 2.58
CA TRP A 253 13.51 29.70 2.32
C TRP A 253 13.85 30.70 3.43
N ASP A 254 14.88 30.43 4.21
CA ASP A 254 15.33 31.30 5.28
C ASP A 254 14.21 31.65 6.29
N GLY A 255 13.30 30.71 6.52
CA GLY A 255 12.15 30.86 7.42
C GLY A 255 11.02 31.75 6.90
N ASP A 256 10.96 32.02 5.59
CA ASP A 256 9.92 32.86 4.98
C ASP A 256 8.58 32.12 4.79
N TYR A 257 7.61 32.39 5.66
CA TYR A 257 6.21 31.96 5.53
C TYR A 257 5.29 33.14 5.18
N SER A 258 5.83 34.22 4.60
CA SER A 258 5.07 35.44 4.34
C SER A 258 3.85 35.16 3.48
N GLY A 259 2.66 35.47 4.01
CA GLY A 259 1.40 35.23 3.31
C GLY A 259 0.99 33.76 3.23
N THR A 260 1.73 32.83 3.84
CA THR A 260 1.27 31.46 4.02
C THR A 260 0.09 31.45 4.99
N ARG A 261 -0.99 30.75 4.64
CA ARG A 261 -2.22 30.67 5.44
C ARG A 261 -2.58 29.23 5.74
N VAL A 262 -2.68 28.89 7.02
CA VAL A 262 -3.12 27.57 7.50
C VAL A 262 -4.45 27.73 8.23
N HIS A 263 -5.54 27.30 7.62
CA HIS A 263 -6.87 27.56 8.18
C HIS A 263 -7.94 26.51 7.88
N ASP A 264 -9.01 26.49 8.67
CA ASP A 264 -10.16 25.59 8.48
C ASP A 264 -9.78 24.09 8.42
N ASN A 265 -8.63 23.70 8.97
CA ASN A 265 -8.23 22.30 9.06
C ASN A 265 -8.84 21.64 10.30
N LYS A 266 -9.12 20.33 10.19
CA LYS A 266 -9.59 19.51 11.31
C LYS A 266 -8.49 18.53 11.70
N ILE A 267 -7.99 18.67 12.92
CA ILE A 267 -6.88 17.87 13.42
C ILE A 267 -7.39 17.01 14.57
N MET A 268 -7.25 15.70 14.46
CA MET A 268 -7.93 14.77 15.36
C MET A 268 -6.99 13.69 15.91
N ALA A 269 -7.07 13.43 17.21
CA ALA A 269 -6.35 12.33 17.86
C ALA A 269 -7.35 11.37 18.55
N PRO A 270 -8.17 10.63 17.77
CA PRO A 270 -9.21 9.77 18.32
C PRO A 270 -8.67 8.55 19.08
N SER A 271 -7.53 7.99 18.65
CA SER A 271 -6.99 6.77 19.29
C SER A 271 -5.47 6.64 19.23
N GLY A 272 -4.83 7.09 18.14
CA GLY A 272 -3.39 7.22 18.08
C GLY A 272 -2.93 8.52 18.73
N PHE A 273 -1.68 8.56 19.18
CA PHE A 273 -1.13 9.74 19.85
C PHE A 273 -0.61 10.75 18.83
N LEU A 274 -1.02 12.00 18.97
CA LEU A 274 -0.58 13.11 18.14
C LEU A 274 0.16 14.08 19.06
N LYS A 275 1.50 14.15 18.95
CA LYS A 275 2.31 14.90 19.90
C LYS A 275 1.98 16.38 19.85
N VAL A 276 1.92 16.99 18.66
CA VAL A 276 1.46 18.37 18.50
C VAL A 276 0.58 18.54 17.26
N GLY A 277 -0.60 19.13 17.42
CA GLY A 277 -1.54 19.38 16.32
C GLY A 277 -0.99 20.32 15.25
N ILE A 278 -0.60 21.54 15.62
CA ILE A 278 0.12 22.48 14.74
C ILE A 278 1.38 22.98 15.45
N VAL A 279 2.52 22.90 14.76
CA VAL A 279 3.81 23.35 15.27
C VAL A 279 4.28 24.56 14.50
N ILE A 280 4.65 25.62 15.21
CA ILE A 280 5.21 26.84 14.61
C ILE A 280 6.59 27.10 15.21
N GLY A 281 7.57 27.16 14.31
CA GLY A 281 8.94 27.55 14.51
C GLY A 281 9.90 26.49 15.07
N PRO A 282 11.22 26.67 14.80
CA PRO A 282 12.20 25.58 14.80
C PRO A 282 12.45 24.96 16.18
N SER A 283 12.52 25.79 17.23
CA SER A 283 12.76 25.31 18.59
C SER A 283 11.65 24.40 19.11
N SER A 284 10.43 24.49 18.57
CA SER A 284 9.37 23.55 18.94
C SER A 284 9.68 22.12 18.48
N TRP A 285 10.47 21.97 17.41
CA TRP A 285 10.79 20.70 16.76
C TRP A 285 12.17 20.16 17.17
N SER A 286 13.13 21.03 17.47
CA SER A 286 14.51 20.64 17.79
C SER A 286 15.08 21.47 18.94
N ASP A 287 16.37 21.31 19.21
CA ASP A 287 17.14 22.15 20.11
C ASP A 287 17.64 23.46 19.46
N ASP A 288 17.30 23.72 18.19
CA ASP A 288 17.67 24.95 17.48
C ASP A 288 16.94 26.16 18.05
N THR A 289 17.67 27.03 18.72
CA THR A 289 17.19 28.33 19.25
C THR A 289 17.76 29.53 18.50
N ASP A 290 18.58 29.29 17.48
CA ASP A 290 19.30 30.33 16.75
C ASP A 290 18.53 30.78 15.49
N THR A 291 17.72 29.90 14.92
CA THR A 291 16.88 30.21 13.76
C THR A 291 15.46 30.59 14.16
N SER A 292 14.77 31.35 13.30
CA SER A 292 13.38 31.72 13.50
C SER A 292 12.64 31.85 12.18
N VAL A 293 11.37 31.46 12.18
CA VAL A 293 10.46 31.55 11.04
C VAL A 293 9.58 32.79 11.13
N PHE A 294 9.02 33.28 10.01
CA PHE A 294 8.21 34.50 10.02
C PHE A 294 7.10 34.61 8.98
N GLY A 295 6.10 35.46 9.27
CA GLY A 295 5.16 36.01 8.28
C GLY A 295 3.92 35.16 7.96
N GLY A 296 3.71 34.04 8.67
CA GLY A 296 2.57 33.15 8.44
C GLY A 296 1.30 33.52 9.22
N THR A 297 0.17 33.00 8.75
CA THR A 297 -1.14 33.11 9.43
C THR A 297 -1.73 31.73 9.70
N VAL A 298 -2.08 31.44 10.95
CA VAL A 298 -2.66 30.16 11.37
C VAL A 298 -3.96 30.41 12.12
N VAL A 299 -5.10 30.21 11.46
CA VAL A 299 -6.40 30.64 11.99
C VAL A 299 -7.51 29.64 11.77
N ASP A 300 -8.55 29.66 12.61
CA ASP A 300 -9.80 28.92 12.37
C ASP A 300 -9.61 27.38 12.23
N ASN A 301 -8.52 26.82 12.78
CA ASN A 301 -8.32 25.37 12.82
C ASN A 301 -9.03 24.77 14.04
N THR A 302 -9.46 23.51 13.92
CA THR A 302 -10.17 22.79 14.99
C THR A 302 -9.43 21.54 15.43
N PHE A 303 -9.41 21.30 16.74
CA PHE A 303 -8.74 20.16 17.37
C PHE A 303 -9.74 19.31 18.13
N SER A 304 -9.72 17.98 17.95
CA SER A 304 -10.60 17.08 18.71
C SER A 304 -10.00 15.71 18.98
N GLY A 305 -10.11 15.22 20.21
CA GLY A 305 -9.64 13.87 20.58
C GLY A 305 -8.90 13.85 21.91
N GLN A 306 -8.70 12.65 22.46
CA GLN A 306 -8.20 12.45 23.83
C GLN A 306 -6.71 12.06 23.87
N ARG A 307 -6.03 12.10 22.73
CA ARG A 307 -4.66 11.59 22.56
C ARG A 307 -3.73 12.64 21.99
N PHE A 308 -3.90 13.89 22.41
CA PHE A 308 -2.96 14.96 22.07
C PHE A 308 -1.87 15.08 23.14
N GLY A 309 -0.67 15.45 22.73
CA GLY A 309 0.26 16.17 23.60
C GLY A 309 -0.15 17.64 23.70
N TYR A 310 -0.18 18.32 22.56
CA TYR A 310 -0.56 19.72 22.44
C TYR A 310 -1.47 19.95 21.23
N ALA A 311 -2.38 20.92 21.31
CA ALA A 311 -3.13 21.34 20.12
C ALA A 311 -2.23 22.22 19.24
N MET A 312 -1.62 23.25 19.82
CA MET A 312 -0.65 24.10 19.13
C MET A 312 0.51 24.50 20.03
N VAL A 313 1.69 24.55 19.42
CA VAL A 313 2.92 25.01 20.07
C VAL A 313 3.60 26.05 19.19
N VAL A 314 4.08 27.13 19.81
CA VAL A 314 4.77 28.23 19.12
C VAL A 314 6.06 28.62 19.85
N SER A 315 7.18 28.61 19.12
CA SER A 315 8.49 29.06 19.60
C SER A 315 9.34 29.48 18.41
N SER A 316 10.20 30.49 18.58
CA SER A 316 11.13 30.95 17.54
C SER A 316 10.40 31.33 16.24
N ALA A 317 9.39 32.18 16.41
CA ALA A 317 8.47 32.60 15.36
C ALA A 317 8.15 34.09 15.50
N ARG A 318 8.32 34.87 14.44
CA ARG A 318 8.07 36.33 14.45
C ARG A 318 7.03 36.73 13.40
N ASP A 319 6.31 37.80 13.63
CA ASP A 319 5.32 38.35 12.68
C ASP A 319 4.23 37.33 12.27
N PHE A 320 3.93 36.38 13.16
CA PHE A 320 2.83 35.42 12.95
C PHE A 320 1.51 35.98 13.44
N THR A 321 0.42 35.60 12.76
CA THR A 321 -0.95 35.80 13.25
C THR A 321 -1.59 34.44 13.55
N VAL A 322 -1.83 34.15 14.83
CA VAL A 322 -2.40 32.88 15.29
C VAL A 322 -3.66 33.14 16.11
N LEU A 323 -4.82 32.99 15.49
CA LEU A 323 -6.10 33.45 16.03
C LEU A 323 -7.24 32.47 15.76
N ARG A 324 -8.24 32.43 16.64
CA ARG A 324 -9.50 31.69 16.46
C ARG A 324 -9.33 30.18 16.21
N ASN A 325 -8.22 29.61 16.65
CA ASN A 325 -8.05 28.16 16.67
C ASN A 325 -8.80 27.61 17.89
N ALA A 326 -9.54 26.52 17.72
CA ALA A 326 -10.49 26.03 18.71
C ALA A 326 -10.27 24.56 19.06
N VAL A 327 -10.24 24.26 20.36
CA VAL A 327 -10.29 22.89 20.86
C VAL A 327 -11.75 22.52 21.12
N LEU A 328 -12.23 21.44 20.50
CA LEU A 328 -13.60 20.98 20.67
C LEU A 328 -13.81 20.30 22.03
N PRO A 329 -15.03 20.33 22.59
CA PRO A 329 -15.34 19.70 23.86
C PRO A 329 -14.98 18.20 23.90
N GLY A 330 -14.46 17.74 25.04
CA GLY A 330 -14.05 16.35 25.24
C GLY A 330 -12.65 16.01 24.71
N SER A 331 -11.86 17.03 24.32
CA SER A 331 -10.45 16.84 23.99
C SER A 331 -9.58 16.80 25.25
N GLU A 332 -8.53 15.98 25.22
CA GLU A 332 -7.58 15.81 26.33
C GLU A 332 -6.14 15.94 25.84
N PHE A 333 -5.32 16.54 26.70
CA PHE A 333 -3.90 16.79 26.47
C PHE A 333 -3.10 16.03 27.53
N ILE A 334 -2.33 15.05 27.08
CA ILE A 334 -1.61 14.08 27.90
C ILE A 334 -0.25 13.84 27.28
N GLY A 335 0.71 13.36 28.07
CA GLY A 335 2.03 13.03 27.55
C GLY A 335 3.02 12.97 28.69
N VAL A 336 4.08 12.21 28.47
CA VAL A 336 5.22 12.15 29.39
C VAL A 336 6.50 12.41 28.60
N PRO A 337 7.48 13.12 29.15
CA PRO A 337 8.78 13.24 28.49
C PRO A 337 9.35 11.86 28.13
N GLY A 338 9.80 11.70 26.89
CA GLY A 338 10.59 10.55 26.47
C GLY A 338 11.98 10.55 27.12
N VAL A 339 12.68 9.42 27.02
CA VAL A 339 14.02 9.25 27.59
C VAL A 339 15.07 10.20 26.99
N THR A 340 14.85 10.62 25.75
CA THR A 340 15.69 11.56 24.98
C THR A 340 15.20 13.01 25.04
N CYS A 341 14.13 13.29 25.78
CA CYS A 341 13.69 14.67 25.98
C CYS A 341 14.76 15.50 26.70
N PRO A 342 15.00 16.76 26.28
CA PRO A 342 15.80 17.68 27.08
C PRO A 342 15.22 17.84 28.49
N THR A 343 16.10 17.85 29.49
CA THR A 343 15.73 18.04 30.91
C THR A 343 15.84 19.49 31.36
N ALA A 344 16.50 20.35 30.58
CA ALA A 344 16.64 21.78 30.83
C ALA A 344 16.74 22.55 29.49
N PRO A 345 15.99 23.64 29.31
CA PRO A 345 14.90 24.11 30.18
C PRO A 345 13.74 23.09 30.23
N GLU A 346 12.99 23.09 31.34
CA GLU A 346 11.82 22.22 31.48
C GLU A 346 10.69 22.78 30.61
N ASN A 347 10.28 22.02 29.59
CA ASN A 347 9.16 22.38 28.72
C ASN A 347 7.86 22.55 29.51
N GLY A 348 6.99 23.46 29.02
CA GLY A 348 5.61 23.54 29.51
C GLY A 348 4.89 22.18 29.35
N PRO A 349 4.00 21.80 30.27
CA PRO A 349 3.33 20.50 30.23
C PRO A 349 2.32 20.39 29.08
N PRO A 350 1.97 19.16 28.63
CA PRO A 350 0.91 18.90 27.66
C PRO A 350 -0.36 19.71 27.91
N GLN A 351 -0.76 20.54 26.95
CA GLN A 351 -1.90 21.43 27.04
C GLN A 351 -2.37 21.89 25.66
N ALA A 352 -3.55 22.52 25.58
CA ALA A 352 -4.10 23.00 24.32
C ALA A 352 -3.13 23.95 23.57
N PHE A 353 -2.83 25.11 24.14
CA PHE A 353 -2.09 26.17 23.46
C PHE A 353 -0.89 26.59 24.31
N LEU A 354 0.32 26.28 23.84
CA LEU A 354 1.58 26.62 24.50
C LEU A 354 2.41 27.55 23.61
N ILE A 355 2.96 28.60 24.19
CA ILE A 355 3.84 29.55 23.49
C ILE A 355 5.05 29.89 24.35
N ASN A 356 6.22 30.01 23.73
CA ASN A 356 7.37 30.66 24.33
C ASN A 356 7.40 32.14 23.93
N ARG A 357 6.91 33.04 24.79
CA ARG A 357 6.91 34.49 24.51
C ARG A 357 8.30 35.14 24.55
N GLY A 358 9.33 34.41 24.99
CA GLY A 358 10.72 34.84 24.90
C GLY A 358 11.27 34.82 23.47
N SER A 359 10.79 33.90 22.64
CA SER A 359 11.23 33.71 21.24
C SER A 359 10.11 33.90 20.21
N ALA A 360 8.85 33.96 20.64
CA ALA A 360 7.69 34.15 19.76
C ALA A 360 7.10 35.57 19.85
N HIS A 361 7.00 36.23 18.70
CA HIS A 361 6.47 37.58 18.55
C HIS A 361 5.42 37.63 17.44
N GLY A 362 4.31 38.33 17.67
CA GLY A 362 3.19 38.34 16.74
C GLY A 362 1.86 38.58 17.42
N THR A 363 0.78 38.27 16.71
CA THR A 363 -0.60 38.40 17.19
C THR A 363 -1.13 37.01 17.53
N PHE A 364 -1.28 36.73 18.83
CA PHE A 364 -1.70 35.42 19.32
C PHE A 364 -3.01 35.52 20.10
N GLN A 365 -3.85 34.49 19.99
CA GLN A 365 -5.08 34.39 20.77
C GLN A 365 -4.79 34.27 22.28
N PRO A 366 -5.69 34.76 23.16
CA PRO A 366 -5.41 34.91 24.58
C PRO A 366 -5.29 33.57 25.35
N GLU A 367 -5.78 32.46 24.79
CA GLU A 367 -5.77 31.14 25.43
C GLU A 367 -4.37 30.51 25.50
N PHE A 368 -3.39 31.07 24.80
CA PHE A 368 -2.00 30.61 24.88
C PHE A 368 -1.40 30.83 26.27
N ALA A 369 -1.02 29.74 26.92
CA ALA A 369 -0.22 29.77 28.13
C ALA A 369 1.27 29.95 27.76
N ASN A 370 1.94 30.87 28.48
CA ASN A 370 3.37 31.07 28.31
C ASN A 370 4.17 29.98 29.04
N GLY A 371 5.16 29.40 28.37
CA GLY A 371 6.07 28.42 28.96
C GLY A 371 7.23 28.11 28.02
N GLU A 372 8.18 27.33 28.50
CA GLU A 372 9.32 26.91 27.69
C GLU A 372 8.88 25.93 26.60
N VAL A 373 9.49 26.08 25.44
CA VAL A 373 9.24 25.28 24.24
C VAL A 373 10.56 25.04 23.53
N GLN A 374 11.12 23.85 23.76
CA GLN A 374 12.31 23.34 23.09
C GLN A 374 12.17 21.83 22.85
N HIS A 375 12.29 21.38 21.59
CA HIS A 375 12.20 19.98 21.19
C HIS A 375 10.97 19.26 21.78
N ILE A 376 9.79 19.87 21.70
CA ILE A 376 8.60 19.38 22.44
C ILE A 376 8.03 18.07 21.86
N ILE A 377 8.37 17.76 20.62
CA ILE A 377 8.04 16.50 19.94
C ILE A 377 8.71 15.27 20.59
N CYS A 378 9.56 15.44 21.58
CA CYS A 378 10.19 14.32 22.29
C CYS A 378 9.22 13.59 23.26
N ILE A 379 8.03 14.15 23.55
CA ILE A 379 7.06 13.53 24.46
C ILE A 379 6.51 12.22 23.92
N ASN A 380 6.15 11.29 24.79
CA ASN A 380 5.58 9.99 24.45
C ASN A 380 4.16 9.84 25.04
N PRO A 381 3.35 8.92 24.48
CA PRO A 381 2.10 8.54 25.10
C PRO A 381 2.33 8.08 26.54
N PRO A 382 1.46 8.46 27.50
CA PRO A 382 1.58 7.92 28.84
C PRO A 382 1.35 6.40 28.84
N PRO A 383 1.94 5.66 29.81
CA PRO A 383 1.70 4.23 29.95
C PRO A 383 0.21 3.91 30.00
N TYR A 384 -0.20 2.83 29.32
CA TYR A 384 -1.60 2.38 29.31
C TYR A 384 -1.72 0.99 29.92
N ARG A 385 -2.53 0.86 30.98
CA ARG A 385 -2.73 -0.40 31.73
C ARG A 385 -1.41 -1.08 32.11
N GLU A 386 -0.51 -0.31 32.74
CA GLU A 386 0.82 -0.76 33.20
C GLU A 386 1.78 -1.20 32.08
N ARG A 387 1.40 -1.07 30.81
CA ARG A 387 2.31 -1.26 29.69
C ARG A 387 2.97 0.06 29.34
N THR A 388 4.29 0.05 29.42
CA THR A 388 5.11 1.13 28.87
C THR A 388 4.84 1.26 27.37
N TYR A 389 4.81 2.48 26.88
CA TYR A 389 4.76 2.76 25.46
C TYR A 389 5.94 2.06 24.76
N LYS A 390 5.63 1.38 23.66
CA LYS A 390 6.62 0.80 22.77
C LYS A 390 6.37 1.37 21.37
N PRO A 391 7.41 1.94 20.72
CA PRO A 391 7.30 2.42 19.36
C PRO A 391 6.77 1.35 18.40
N TRP A 392 5.84 1.72 17.54
CA TRP A 392 5.34 0.87 16.47
C TRP A 392 6.36 0.75 15.32
N ARG A 393 6.59 -0.49 14.87
CA ARG A 393 7.57 -0.83 13.82
C ARG A 393 6.92 -1.73 12.78
N LEU A 394 7.24 -1.54 11.49
CA LEU A 394 6.71 -2.39 10.41
C LEU A 394 7.24 -3.81 10.50
N ARG A 395 8.49 -3.99 10.95
CA ARG A 395 9.08 -5.34 11.09
C ARG A 395 8.39 -6.21 12.14
N ASP A 396 7.66 -5.60 13.08
CA ASP A 396 6.83 -6.31 14.06
C ASP A 396 5.43 -6.61 13.51
N ALA A 397 5.07 -6.08 12.33
CA ALA A 397 3.78 -6.34 11.71
C ALA A 397 3.67 -7.81 11.26
N PRO A 398 2.49 -8.44 11.40
CA PRO A 398 2.27 -9.82 10.96
C PRO A 398 2.71 -10.08 9.51
N GLU A 399 2.53 -9.11 8.62
CA GLU A 399 2.89 -9.15 7.22
C GLU A 399 4.40 -9.23 7.03
N ALA A 400 5.17 -8.38 7.70
CA ALA A 400 6.64 -8.39 7.63
C ALA A 400 7.23 -9.66 8.26
N ILE A 401 6.62 -10.15 9.36
CA ILE A 401 6.99 -11.44 9.97
C ILE A 401 6.70 -12.59 9.00
N ALA A 402 5.54 -12.58 8.33
CA ALA A 402 5.17 -13.60 7.36
C ALA A 402 6.06 -13.55 6.11
N ALA A 403 6.36 -12.36 5.60
CA ALA A 403 7.27 -12.15 4.47
C ALA A 403 8.68 -12.62 4.79
N ARG A 404 9.21 -12.29 5.98
CA ARG A 404 10.52 -12.79 6.43
C ARG A 404 10.52 -14.31 6.60
N ALA A 405 9.47 -14.88 7.17
CA ALA A 405 9.32 -16.32 7.28
C ALA A 405 9.25 -17.01 5.91
N ALA A 406 8.58 -16.40 4.93
CA ALA A 406 8.52 -16.88 3.55
C ALA A 406 9.90 -16.80 2.86
N ALA A 407 10.61 -15.68 2.99
CA ALA A 407 11.96 -15.51 2.45
C ALA A 407 12.98 -16.47 3.10
N GLU A 408 12.89 -16.71 4.42
CA GLU A 408 13.70 -17.72 5.12
C GLU A 408 13.40 -19.15 4.61
N VAL A 409 12.17 -19.43 4.23
CA VAL A 409 11.79 -20.69 3.57
C VAL A 409 12.37 -20.72 2.16
N GLU A 410 12.25 -19.67 1.36
CA GLU A 410 12.74 -19.59 -0.03
C GLU A 410 14.28 -19.68 -0.13
N ALA A 411 15.00 -19.10 0.83
CA ALA A 411 16.45 -19.20 0.96
C ALA A 411 16.95 -20.61 1.34
N ASN A 412 16.06 -21.51 1.77
CA ASN A 412 16.41 -22.90 2.02
C ASN A 412 16.50 -23.68 0.70
N PRO A 413 17.64 -24.29 0.32
CA PRO A 413 17.76 -25.04 -0.93
C PRO A 413 16.78 -26.21 -1.07
N ASN A 414 16.14 -26.65 0.02
CA ASN A 414 15.06 -27.65 0.01
C ASN A 414 13.67 -27.07 -0.35
N SER A 415 13.46 -25.75 -0.35
CA SER A 415 12.19 -25.12 -0.70
C SER A 415 11.99 -24.93 -2.21
N LYS A 416 13.07 -24.85 -3.00
CA LYS A 416 13.00 -24.94 -4.47
C LYS A 416 12.38 -26.27 -4.93
N LEU A 417 12.48 -27.31 -4.12
CA LEU A 417 11.77 -28.58 -4.35
C LEU A 417 10.28 -28.43 -4.00
N SER A 418 9.91 -27.73 -2.92
CA SER A 418 8.50 -27.51 -2.56
C SER A 418 7.78 -26.58 -3.53
N GLU A 419 8.48 -25.58 -4.08
CA GLU A 419 7.95 -24.64 -5.07
C GLU A 419 7.71 -25.34 -6.41
N ARG A 420 8.68 -26.15 -6.89
CA ARG A 420 8.48 -27.00 -8.06
C ARG A 420 7.36 -28.03 -7.89
N VAL A 421 7.18 -28.54 -6.66
CA VAL A 421 6.07 -29.46 -6.35
C VAL A 421 4.74 -28.69 -6.29
N ALA A 422 4.70 -27.48 -5.74
CA ALA A 422 3.52 -26.61 -5.71
C ALA A 422 3.10 -26.19 -7.12
N ASP A 423 4.04 -25.73 -7.95
CA ASP A 423 3.80 -25.39 -9.35
C ASP A 423 3.33 -26.61 -10.16
N SER A 424 3.91 -27.78 -9.90
CA SER A 424 3.47 -29.04 -10.53
C SER A 424 2.06 -29.44 -10.10
N LEU A 425 1.67 -29.17 -8.85
CA LEU A 425 0.33 -29.43 -8.32
C LEU A 425 -0.71 -28.46 -8.89
N VAL A 426 -0.36 -27.18 -9.00
CA VAL A 426 -1.20 -26.16 -9.63
C VAL A 426 -1.37 -26.47 -11.12
N ALA A 427 -0.29 -26.79 -11.84
CA ALA A 427 -0.36 -27.22 -13.24
C ALA A 427 -1.20 -28.50 -13.42
N TYR A 428 -1.12 -29.44 -12.47
CA TYR A 428 -1.97 -30.64 -12.47
C TYR A 428 -3.45 -30.31 -12.23
N GLN A 429 -3.76 -29.40 -11.30
CA GLN A 429 -5.13 -28.94 -11.07
C GLN A 429 -5.71 -28.25 -12.30
N TYR A 430 -4.95 -27.37 -12.95
CA TYR A 430 -5.40 -26.72 -14.19
C TYR A 430 -5.62 -27.72 -15.32
N ALA A 431 -4.71 -28.69 -15.50
CA ALA A 431 -4.89 -29.74 -16.51
C ALA A 431 -6.09 -30.66 -16.23
N LEU A 432 -6.39 -30.92 -14.96
CA LEU A 432 -7.56 -31.70 -14.55
C LEU A 432 -8.86 -30.92 -14.80
N LEU A 433 -8.88 -29.62 -14.50
CA LEU A 433 -10.03 -28.76 -14.74
C LEU A 433 -10.31 -28.60 -16.25
N ASP A 434 -9.28 -28.38 -17.08
CA ASP A 434 -9.41 -28.33 -18.53
C ASP A 434 -9.92 -29.67 -19.10
N ALA A 435 -9.44 -30.81 -18.57
CA ALA A 435 -9.95 -32.11 -18.96
C ALA A 435 -11.43 -32.31 -18.57
N LEU A 436 -11.83 -31.86 -17.38
CA LEU A 436 -13.23 -31.93 -16.92
C LEU A 436 -14.15 -31.02 -17.74
N GLU A 437 -13.69 -29.82 -18.10
CA GLU A 437 -14.43 -28.87 -18.92
C GLU A 437 -14.63 -29.42 -20.35
N ARG A 438 -13.62 -30.08 -20.92
CA ARG A 438 -13.75 -30.76 -22.22
C ARG A 438 -14.72 -31.94 -22.17
N ILE A 439 -14.75 -32.70 -21.08
CA ILE A 439 -15.75 -33.77 -20.88
C ILE A 439 -17.15 -33.18 -20.74
N SER A 440 -17.28 -32.05 -20.02
CA SER A 440 -18.54 -31.32 -19.89
C SER A 440 -19.06 -30.84 -21.25
N ASN A 441 -18.18 -30.30 -22.10
CA ASN A 441 -18.57 -29.79 -23.42
C ASN A 441 -18.95 -30.91 -24.40
N VAL A 442 -18.37 -32.11 -24.27
CA VAL A 442 -18.77 -33.29 -25.06
C VAL A 442 -20.12 -33.86 -24.58
N THR A 443 -20.52 -33.58 -23.33
CA THR A 443 -21.80 -34.05 -22.76
C THR A 443 -22.94 -33.03 -22.83
N ALA A 444 -22.65 -31.76 -23.14
CA ALA A 444 -23.61 -30.66 -23.18
C ALA A 444 -24.26 -30.40 -24.56
N GLU A 445 -23.95 -31.16 -25.60
CA GLU A 445 -24.75 -31.14 -26.84
C GLU A 445 -26.05 -31.93 -26.61
N GLU A 446 -27.03 -31.29 -25.96
CA GLU A 446 -28.42 -31.75 -25.98
C GLU A 446 -29.04 -31.51 -27.37
N PRO A 447 -29.82 -32.49 -27.90
CA PRO A 447 -30.41 -32.38 -29.21
C PRO A 447 -31.57 -31.38 -29.22
N ALA A 448 -31.66 -30.60 -30.30
CA ALA A 448 -32.87 -29.85 -30.62
C ALA A 448 -34.07 -30.81 -30.66
N GLU A 449 -35.10 -30.49 -29.88
CA GLU A 449 -36.35 -31.22 -29.78
C GLU A 449 -36.97 -31.48 -31.15
N GLY A 450 -37.25 -32.76 -31.41
CA GLY A 450 -38.16 -33.19 -32.47
C GLY A 450 -37.48 -34.02 -33.56
N THR A 451 -37.24 -35.30 -33.30
CA THR A 451 -37.58 -36.40 -34.23
C THR A 451 -37.32 -37.75 -33.56
N ASP A 452 -38.35 -38.58 -33.56
CA ASP A 452 -38.35 -39.96 -33.06
C ASP A 452 -37.59 -40.84 -34.07
N ALA A 453 -36.28 -40.99 -33.88
CA ALA A 453 -35.44 -41.85 -34.70
C ALA A 453 -34.43 -42.62 -33.84
N SER A 454 -34.43 -43.95 -34.02
CA SER A 454 -33.44 -44.90 -33.50
C SER A 454 -32.01 -44.35 -33.64
N PRO A 455 -31.09 -44.57 -32.66
CA PRO A 455 -29.74 -44.05 -32.75
C PRO A 455 -29.08 -44.62 -34.02
N THR A 456 -28.67 -43.75 -34.93
CA THR A 456 -27.93 -44.14 -36.14
C THR A 456 -26.53 -44.65 -35.74
N ASP A 457 -26.01 -45.66 -36.46
CA ASP A 457 -24.67 -46.25 -36.28
C ASP A 457 -23.55 -45.19 -36.20
N GLU A 458 -23.74 -44.04 -36.86
CA GLU A 458 -22.81 -42.91 -36.80
C GLU A 458 -22.65 -42.32 -35.39
N ARG A 459 -23.72 -42.26 -34.59
CA ARG A 459 -23.69 -41.65 -33.26
C ARG A 459 -22.99 -42.56 -32.24
N LEU A 460 -23.20 -43.87 -32.36
CA LEU A 460 -22.45 -44.90 -31.62
C LEU A 460 -20.95 -44.85 -31.99
N SER A 461 -20.64 -44.72 -33.28
CA SER A 461 -19.24 -44.61 -33.74
C SER A 461 -18.54 -43.33 -33.24
N ALA A 462 -19.27 -42.23 -33.05
CA ALA A 462 -18.74 -40.98 -32.53
C ALA A 462 -18.42 -41.08 -31.03
N LEU A 463 -19.33 -41.70 -30.26
CA LEU A 463 -19.13 -41.97 -28.83
C LEU A 463 -17.98 -42.96 -28.58
N GLU A 464 -17.86 -44.01 -29.40
CA GLU A 464 -16.74 -44.97 -29.29
C GLU A 464 -15.39 -44.31 -29.63
N ARG A 465 -15.36 -43.40 -30.62
CA ARG A 465 -14.16 -42.60 -30.93
C ARG A 465 -13.81 -41.66 -29.78
N GLY A 466 -14.81 -41.01 -29.18
CA GLY A 466 -14.64 -40.16 -28.01
C GLY A 466 -14.07 -40.92 -26.80
N ASP A 467 -14.64 -42.08 -26.46
CA ASP A 467 -14.16 -42.94 -25.36
C ASP A 467 -12.74 -43.45 -25.61
N LYS A 468 -12.41 -43.82 -26.86
CA LYS A 468 -11.06 -44.27 -27.21
C LYS A 468 -10.01 -43.18 -27.06
N GLU A 469 -10.33 -41.94 -27.45
CA GLU A 469 -9.41 -40.82 -27.33
C GLU A 469 -9.28 -40.36 -25.87
N LEU A 470 -10.38 -40.41 -25.10
CA LEU A 470 -10.36 -40.15 -23.66
C LEU A 470 -9.46 -41.15 -22.93
N ARG A 471 -9.58 -42.46 -23.21
CA ARG A 471 -8.72 -43.50 -22.62
C ARG A 471 -7.24 -43.32 -22.96
N LYS A 472 -6.95 -42.83 -24.16
CA LYS A 472 -5.58 -42.58 -24.63
C LYS A 472 -4.94 -41.39 -23.89
N GLU A 473 -5.69 -40.31 -23.67
CA GLU A 473 -5.24 -39.17 -22.86
C GLU A 473 -5.12 -39.56 -21.38
N LEU A 474 -6.06 -40.36 -20.84
CA LEU A 474 -5.95 -40.89 -19.47
C LEU A 474 -4.70 -41.76 -19.27
N ALA A 475 -4.35 -42.57 -20.27
CA ALA A 475 -3.12 -43.36 -20.25
C ALA A 475 -1.85 -42.48 -20.32
N LYS A 476 -1.90 -41.37 -21.05
CA LYS A 476 -0.81 -40.39 -21.12
C LYS A 476 -0.63 -39.65 -19.78
N LEU A 477 -1.73 -39.25 -19.15
CA LEU A 477 -1.75 -38.65 -17.82
C LEU A 477 -1.20 -39.61 -16.77
N ASN A 478 -1.64 -40.88 -16.77
CA ASN A 478 -1.15 -41.91 -15.85
C ASN A 478 0.36 -42.16 -16.01
N ARG A 479 0.91 -42.11 -17.23
CA ARG A 479 2.36 -42.20 -17.46
C ARG A 479 3.11 -40.98 -16.91
N ALA A 480 2.56 -39.77 -17.06
CA ALA A 480 3.14 -38.56 -16.50
C ALA A 480 3.15 -38.61 -14.96
N VAL A 481 2.05 -39.04 -14.34
CA VAL A 481 1.95 -39.24 -12.89
C VAL A 481 2.94 -40.30 -12.40
N ALA A 482 3.07 -41.43 -13.10
CA ALA A 482 4.03 -42.47 -12.75
C ALA A 482 5.49 -41.97 -12.82
N LYS A 483 5.82 -41.18 -13.84
CA LYS A 483 7.15 -40.56 -13.99
C LYS A 483 7.43 -39.55 -12.87
N LEU A 484 6.46 -38.70 -12.53
CA LEU A 484 6.59 -37.75 -11.42
C LEU A 484 6.76 -38.46 -10.08
N THR A 485 5.98 -39.53 -9.85
CA THR A 485 6.07 -40.34 -8.63
C THR A 485 7.43 -41.02 -8.51
N GLY A 486 8.00 -41.51 -9.63
CA GLY A 486 9.35 -42.07 -9.69
C GLY A 486 10.42 -41.05 -9.32
N ASN A 487 10.36 -39.85 -9.92
CA ASN A 487 11.30 -38.76 -9.63
C ASN A 487 11.22 -38.30 -8.16
N VAL A 488 10.01 -38.27 -7.57
CA VAL A 488 9.81 -37.96 -6.14
C VAL A 488 10.35 -39.09 -5.26
N GLY A 489 10.22 -40.35 -5.66
CA GLY A 489 10.77 -41.50 -4.96
C GLY A 489 12.30 -41.50 -4.90
N GLU A 490 12.95 -41.26 -6.03
CA GLU A 490 14.42 -41.15 -6.11
C GLU A 490 14.95 -39.98 -5.26
N ALA A 491 14.23 -38.84 -5.25
CA ALA A 491 14.57 -37.69 -4.40
C ALA A 491 14.33 -37.96 -2.89
N ALA A 492 13.28 -38.73 -2.55
CA ALA A 492 12.95 -39.09 -1.17
C ALA A 492 13.95 -40.09 -0.57
N GLU A 493 14.44 -41.05 -1.36
CA GLU A 493 15.49 -41.98 -0.93
C GLU A 493 16.84 -41.28 -0.70
N ALA A 494 17.10 -40.19 -1.43
CA ALA A 494 18.36 -39.48 -1.33
C ALA A 494 18.50 -38.61 -0.06
N ARG A 495 17.45 -37.96 0.48
CA ARG A 495 17.67 -36.80 1.41
C ARG A 495 16.65 -36.44 2.51
N SER A 496 15.65 -37.25 2.93
CA SER A 496 14.95 -36.96 4.21
C SER A 496 14.02 -38.09 4.71
N PRO A 497 13.96 -38.39 6.03
CA PRO A 497 12.98 -39.30 6.62
C PRO A 497 11.51 -38.87 6.41
N VAL A 498 11.26 -37.56 6.31
CA VAL A 498 9.89 -37.01 6.15
C VAL A 498 9.38 -37.24 4.73
N LEU A 499 10.21 -37.01 3.71
CA LEU A 499 9.86 -37.28 2.30
C LEU A 499 9.63 -38.77 2.05
N LYS A 500 10.43 -39.64 2.67
CA LYS A 500 10.22 -41.10 2.63
C LYS A 500 8.85 -41.49 3.18
N SER A 501 8.40 -40.85 4.27
CA SER A 501 7.09 -41.13 4.88
C SER A 501 5.90 -40.68 4.02
N VAL A 502 6.04 -39.57 3.29
CA VAL A 502 5.02 -39.08 2.33
C VAL A 502 4.99 -39.96 1.09
N TYR A 503 6.16 -40.32 0.54
CA TYR A 503 6.27 -41.23 -0.60
C TYR A 503 5.68 -42.62 -0.30
N GLU A 504 5.98 -43.20 0.86
CA GLU A 504 5.38 -44.46 1.34
C GLU A 504 3.85 -44.39 1.45
N ALA A 505 3.30 -43.24 1.86
CA ALA A 505 1.86 -43.03 1.94
C ALA A 505 1.18 -42.93 0.56
N VAL A 506 1.84 -42.30 -0.41
CA VAL A 506 1.34 -42.18 -1.80
C VAL A 506 1.48 -43.49 -2.58
N ARG A 507 2.55 -44.26 -2.33
CA ARG A 507 2.83 -45.54 -3.01
C ARG A 507 1.87 -46.66 -2.63
N ARG A 508 1.25 -46.61 -1.45
CA ARG A 508 0.25 -47.60 -1.03
C ARG A 508 -1.01 -47.44 -1.89
N ARG A 509 -1.09 -48.24 -2.96
CA ARG A 509 -2.37 -48.47 -3.67
C ARG A 509 -3.38 -49.03 -2.66
N PRO A 510 -4.64 -48.58 -2.66
CA PRO A 510 -5.70 -49.33 -2.01
C PRO A 510 -5.83 -50.67 -2.72
N ASP A 511 -5.83 -51.77 -1.97
CA ASP A 511 -6.08 -53.10 -2.54
C ASP A 511 -7.45 -53.11 -3.26
N PRO A 512 -7.57 -53.78 -4.41
CA PRO A 512 -8.87 -53.96 -5.05
C PRO A 512 -9.78 -54.76 -4.12
N VAL A 513 -10.88 -54.13 -3.70
CA VAL A 513 -11.92 -54.76 -2.91
C VAL A 513 -12.47 -55.96 -3.71
N PRO A 514 -12.48 -57.18 -3.15
CA PRO A 514 -12.99 -58.34 -3.87
C PRO A 514 -14.51 -58.22 -4.03
N VAL A 515 -14.96 -58.12 -5.28
CA VAL A 515 -16.38 -58.10 -5.62
C VAL A 515 -16.94 -59.52 -5.45
N ARG A 516 -17.81 -59.68 -4.45
CA ARG A 516 -18.54 -60.93 -4.22
C ARG A 516 -19.72 -60.99 -5.19
N ALA A 517 -19.72 -61.97 -6.10
CA ALA A 517 -20.80 -62.18 -7.05
C ALA A 517 -22.12 -62.54 -6.35
N THR A 518 -23.20 -61.84 -6.70
CA THR A 518 -24.59 -62.27 -6.53
C THR A 518 -25.33 -62.10 -7.86
N PRO A 519 -26.33 -62.94 -8.17
CA PRO A 519 -26.85 -63.08 -9.52
C PRO A 519 -27.93 -62.05 -9.87
N ALA A 520 -28.03 -61.84 -11.19
CA ALA A 520 -28.81 -60.91 -12.00
C ALA A 520 -30.24 -60.52 -11.55
N THR A 521 -30.59 -59.25 -11.79
CA THR A 521 -31.72 -58.83 -12.64
C THR A 521 -31.62 -57.33 -13.02
N HIS A 522 -31.99 -57.00 -14.27
CA HIS A 522 -31.92 -55.70 -14.98
C HIS A 522 -32.67 -54.54 -14.26
N ALA A 523 -32.42 -53.23 -14.42
CA ALA A 523 -31.83 -52.43 -15.50
C ALA A 523 -31.15 -51.14 -14.94
N ALA A 524 -30.52 -50.39 -15.86
CA ALA A 524 -29.40 -49.47 -15.65
C ALA A 524 -29.62 -48.23 -14.74
N SER A 525 -28.66 -48.01 -13.82
CA SER A 525 -28.29 -46.71 -13.27
C SER A 525 -26.76 -46.59 -13.25
N VAL A 526 -26.19 -45.63 -13.98
CA VAL A 526 -24.75 -45.34 -14.01
C VAL A 526 -24.36 -44.65 -12.70
N SER A 527 -23.42 -45.26 -11.99
CA SER A 527 -23.20 -45.11 -10.55
C SER A 527 -22.17 -44.05 -10.14
N VAL A 528 -22.54 -43.35 -9.07
CA VAL A 528 -21.76 -42.45 -8.21
C VAL A 528 -20.56 -43.22 -7.61
N GLY A 529 -19.38 -43.09 -8.23
CA GLY A 529 -18.13 -43.70 -7.73
C GLY A 529 -16.97 -42.72 -7.50
N VAL A 530 -17.06 -41.50 -8.04
CA VAL A 530 -15.91 -40.56 -8.10
C VAL A 530 -15.85 -39.61 -6.89
N VAL A 531 -16.96 -39.38 -6.18
CA VAL A 531 -17.03 -38.39 -5.09
C VAL A 531 -16.37 -38.89 -3.79
N LEU A 532 -16.26 -40.20 -3.59
CA LEU A 532 -15.71 -40.77 -2.35
C LEU A 532 -14.18 -40.72 -2.24
N SER A 533 -13.44 -40.61 -3.35
CA SER A 533 -11.97 -40.59 -3.34
C SER A 533 -11.39 -39.19 -3.05
N ALA A 534 -12.03 -38.12 -3.52
CA ALA A 534 -11.61 -36.74 -3.23
C ALA A 534 -11.80 -36.37 -1.74
N GLY A 535 -12.89 -36.84 -1.13
CA GLY A 535 -13.15 -36.64 0.30
C GLY A 535 -12.11 -37.30 1.21
N ALA A 536 -11.60 -38.48 0.82
CA ALA A 536 -10.56 -39.19 1.58
C ALA A 536 -9.20 -38.46 1.54
N VAL A 537 -8.83 -37.87 0.40
CA VAL A 537 -7.59 -37.09 0.24
C VAL A 537 -7.65 -35.79 1.05
N LEU A 538 -8.80 -35.10 1.03
CA LEU A 538 -9.01 -33.87 1.81
C LEU A 538 -9.01 -34.14 3.33
N ALA A 539 -9.61 -35.25 3.76
CA ALA A 539 -9.60 -35.66 5.17
C ALA A 539 -8.17 -36.00 5.66
N LEU A 540 -7.36 -36.63 4.81
CA LEU A 540 -5.96 -36.95 5.12
C LEU A 540 -5.09 -35.69 5.21
N ALA A 541 -5.28 -34.74 4.30
CA ALA A 541 -4.59 -33.44 4.32
C ALA A 541 -4.94 -32.64 5.59
N LEU A 542 -6.20 -32.60 5.98
CA LEU A 542 -6.66 -31.93 7.20
C LEU A 542 -6.14 -32.61 8.48
N ALA A 543 -6.01 -33.93 8.49
CA ALA A 543 -5.42 -34.68 9.62
C ALA A 543 -3.91 -34.37 9.78
N LEU A 544 -3.18 -34.26 8.68
CA LEU A 544 -1.75 -33.91 8.68
C LEU A 544 -1.52 -32.45 9.15
N LEU A 545 -2.34 -31.51 8.69
CA LEU A 545 -2.33 -30.10 9.13
C LEU A 545 -2.60 -29.95 10.63
N ARG A 546 -3.57 -30.71 11.18
CA ARG A 546 -3.86 -30.72 12.62
C ARG A 546 -2.71 -31.31 13.44
N ARG A 547 -2.03 -32.33 12.94
CA ARG A 547 -0.87 -32.94 13.62
C ARG A 547 0.34 -32.00 13.62
N TRP A 548 0.56 -31.27 12.52
CA TRP A 548 1.61 -30.26 12.41
C TRP A 548 1.40 -29.09 13.39
N ARG A 549 0.17 -28.54 13.47
CA ARG A 549 -0.17 -27.49 14.45
C ARG A 549 0.05 -27.90 15.90
N ARG A 550 -0.26 -29.16 16.26
CA ARG A 550 -0.02 -29.69 17.62
C ARG A 550 1.46 -29.85 17.95
N SER A 551 2.29 -30.13 16.94
CA SER A 551 3.75 -30.24 17.13
C SER A 551 4.40 -28.86 17.29
N ALA A 552 3.95 -27.86 16.53
CA ALA A 552 4.39 -26.47 16.68
C ALA A 552 4.02 -25.88 18.06
N ALA A 553 2.81 -26.19 18.56
CA ALA A 553 2.36 -25.73 19.88
C ALA A 553 3.12 -26.36 21.07
N LYS A 554 3.73 -27.54 20.90
CA LYS A 554 4.58 -28.17 21.93
C LYS A 554 5.99 -27.59 21.97
N GLY A 555 6.49 -27.02 20.88
CA GLY A 555 7.80 -26.36 20.81
C GLY A 555 7.86 -25.00 21.52
N LEU A 556 6.71 -24.35 21.73
CA LEU A 556 6.63 -23.05 22.43
C LEU A 556 6.57 -23.15 23.96
N LYS A 557 6.43 -24.35 24.54
CA LYS A 557 6.37 -24.55 26.01
C LYS A 557 7.69 -24.99 26.64
N SER A 558 8.77 -25.09 25.85
CA SER A 558 10.10 -25.49 26.34
C SER A 558 11.20 -24.48 25.99
N ARG A 559 10.85 -23.20 25.91
CA ARG A 559 11.80 -22.08 25.88
C ARG A 559 11.33 -20.98 26.81
#